data_AF-A0AAE3A331-F1
#
_entry.id   AF-A0AAE3A331-F1
#
_cell.length_a   1.000
_cell.length_b   1.000
_cell.length_c   1.000
_cell.angle_alpha   90.00
_cell.angle_beta   90.00
_cell.angle_gamma   90.00
#
_symmetry.space_group_name_H-M   'P 1'
#
loop_
_entity.id
_entity.type
_entity.pdbx_description
1 polymer ?
#
loop_
_entity_poly.entity_id
_entity_poly.type
_entity_poly.pdbx_seq_one_letter_code
_entity_poly.pdbx_strand_id
1 'polypeptide(L)'
;MQKIKYGVLDKLLRADLSRAEMDFILHISHYQDDTGCVSGIYYRDICEALQISYQTFYDVLRSLQAKEIIKVDKAFYGDWDVTILDNSFQNGITGYVSTGDDLFLDPEFQKCGPQEKLLALEFLKIAKNPSNGGKYRIGKEKLLEKYGKLFSVTKRIILRYLHRLKRFFVMSITEGIYYIRPNAHFAEKNSGKTDTELLREHVNRFVLRRNRATYTEKEGKEASKLLTQYAGQVPDNRTLIRLFSEAVLESIRIRNAGIRNRYKWNRRLNPKFVHRLLQEKILNQPQMAK
;
A
#
# COMPACT_ATOMS: atom_id res chain seq x y z
N MET A 1 -1.68 3.07 5.47
CA MET A 1 -3.16 3.12 5.39
C MET A 1 -3.63 2.11 4.35
N GLN A 2 -4.07 0.92 4.74
CA GLN A 2 -4.42 -0.16 3.79
C GLN A 2 -5.86 -0.03 3.28
N LYS A 3 -6.13 1.05 2.54
CA LYS A 3 -7.48 1.43 2.12
C LYS A 3 -7.50 1.99 0.70
N ILE A 4 -8.53 1.63 -0.06
CA ILE A 4 -8.85 2.24 -1.36
C ILE A 4 -10.26 2.83 -1.27
N LYS A 5 -10.40 4.13 -1.54
CA LYS A 5 -11.71 4.79 -1.55
C LYS A 5 -12.61 4.21 -2.64
N TYR A 6 -13.92 4.26 -2.40
CA TYR A 6 -14.91 3.78 -3.38
C TYR A 6 -14.81 4.49 -4.73
N GLY A 7 -14.55 5.80 -4.74
CA GLY A 7 -14.37 6.55 -5.99
C GLY A 7 -13.14 6.10 -6.79
N VAL A 8 -12.04 5.75 -6.10
CA VAL A 8 -10.85 5.18 -6.73
C VAL A 8 -11.15 3.80 -7.29
N LEU A 9 -11.85 2.94 -6.53
CA LEU A 9 -12.29 1.64 -7.03
C LEU A 9 -13.19 1.76 -8.28
N ASP A 10 -14.09 2.75 -8.31
CA ASP A 10 -14.95 3.02 -9.47
C ASP A 10 -14.14 3.42 -10.71
N LYS A 11 -13.02 4.13 -10.54
CA LYS A 11 -12.05 4.40 -11.62
C LYS A 11 -11.33 3.12 -12.06
N LEU A 12 -10.80 2.34 -11.11
CA LEU A 12 -10.07 1.09 -11.42
C LEU A 12 -10.94 0.09 -12.19
N LEU A 13 -12.23 -0.01 -11.84
CA LEU A 13 -13.21 -0.87 -12.53
C LEU A 13 -13.38 -0.54 -14.02
N ARG A 14 -13.03 0.67 -14.45
CA ARG A 14 -13.22 1.16 -15.83
C ARG A 14 -11.91 1.34 -16.61
N ALA A 15 -10.76 1.16 -15.96
CA ALA A 15 -9.46 1.57 -16.51
C ALA A 15 -8.71 0.49 -17.30
N ASP A 16 -9.37 -0.62 -17.65
CA ASP A 16 -8.81 -1.80 -18.32
C ASP A 16 -7.38 -2.14 -17.86
N LEU A 17 -7.28 -2.62 -16.62
CA LEU A 17 -6.01 -2.89 -15.98
C LEU A 17 -5.43 -4.22 -16.43
N SER A 18 -4.16 -4.23 -16.77
CA SER A 18 -3.35 -5.43 -16.83
C SER A 18 -3.18 -6.04 -15.44
N ARG A 19 -2.76 -7.31 -15.39
CA ARG A 19 -2.46 -8.00 -14.13
C ARG A 19 -1.41 -7.24 -13.31
N ALA A 20 -0.31 -6.82 -13.95
CA ALA A 20 0.79 -6.15 -13.27
C ALA A 20 0.35 -4.79 -12.67
N GLU A 21 -0.50 -4.03 -13.37
CA GLU A 21 -1.05 -2.77 -12.86
C GLU A 21 -1.96 -3.00 -11.65
N MET A 22 -2.86 -3.98 -11.72
CA MET A 22 -3.75 -4.30 -10.61
C MET A 22 -2.96 -4.75 -9.36
N ASP A 23 -1.96 -5.61 -9.58
CA ASP A 23 -1.13 -6.15 -8.51
C ASP A 23 -0.26 -5.07 -7.88
N PHE A 24 0.25 -4.14 -8.71
CA PHE A 24 0.96 -2.97 -8.24
C PHE A 24 0.07 -2.09 -7.35
N ILE A 25 -1.13 -1.72 -7.81
CA ILE A 25 -2.07 -0.89 -7.02
C ILE A 25 -2.40 -1.54 -5.67
N LEU A 26 -2.72 -2.84 -5.66
CA LEU A 26 -2.97 -3.56 -4.41
C LEU A 26 -1.75 -3.51 -3.50
N HIS A 27 -0.57 -3.85 -4.03
CA HIS A 27 0.67 -3.90 -3.25
C HIS A 27 1.01 -2.55 -2.62
N ILE A 28 1.03 -1.48 -3.41
CA ILE A 28 1.43 -0.15 -2.90
C ILE A 28 0.39 0.43 -1.93
N SER A 29 -0.89 0.02 -2.06
CA SER A 29 -1.96 0.45 -1.14
C SER A 29 -1.68 0.06 0.31
N HIS A 30 -0.81 -0.95 0.56
CA HIS A 30 -0.42 -1.34 1.91
C HIS A 30 0.49 -0.31 2.60
N TYR A 31 1.21 0.51 1.82
CA TYR A 31 2.29 1.39 2.30
C TYR A 31 1.98 2.88 2.22
N GLN A 32 0.79 3.26 1.75
CA GLN A 32 0.41 4.67 1.59
C GLN A 32 0.17 5.36 2.93
N ASP A 33 0.42 6.67 2.96
CA ASP A 33 0.02 7.57 4.04
C ASP A 33 -1.46 7.99 3.91
N ASP A 34 -1.88 8.95 4.73
CA ASP A 34 -3.23 9.52 4.72
C ASP A 34 -3.52 10.43 3.52
N THR A 35 -2.50 10.84 2.75
CA THR A 35 -2.67 11.59 1.50
C THR A 35 -2.86 10.69 0.29
N GLY A 36 -2.68 9.37 0.46
CA GLY A 36 -2.65 8.40 -0.63
C GLY A 36 -1.26 8.27 -1.27
N CYS A 37 -0.22 8.86 -0.67
CA CYS A 37 1.15 8.82 -1.16
C CYS A 37 1.94 7.67 -0.54
N VAL A 38 2.66 6.96 -1.38
CA VAL A 38 3.62 5.92 -1.01
C VAL A 38 5.01 6.44 -1.30
N SER A 39 5.75 6.77 -0.24
CA SER A 39 7.11 7.27 -0.40
C SER A 39 8.12 6.15 -0.65
N GLY A 40 9.10 6.39 -1.50
CA GLY A 40 10.28 5.52 -1.59
C GLY A 40 10.04 4.13 -2.18
N ILE A 41 9.19 4.04 -3.21
CA ILE A 41 9.02 2.83 -4.02
C ILE A 41 10.32 2.53 -4.76
N TYR A 42 10.91 1.36 -4.52
CA TYR A 42 12.12 0.92 -5.22
C TYR A 42 11.81 -0.20 -6.19
N TYR A 43 12.24 -0.01 -7.45
CA TYR A 43 11.91 -0.94 -8.53
C TYR A 43 12.31 -2.39 -8.21
N ARG A 44 13.46 -2.63 -7.56
CA ARG A 44 13.89 -4.01 -7.22
C ARG A 44 12.95 -4.67 -6.23
N ASP A 45 12.55 -3.95 -5.19
CA ASP A 45 11.64 -4.45 -4.15
C ASP A 45 10.28 -4.80 -4.76
N ILE A 46 9.77 -3.97 -5.68
CA ILE A 46 8.51 -4.22 -6.39
C ILE A 46 8.63 -5.40 -7.35
N CYS A 47 9.71 -5.48 -8.13
CA CYS A 47 9.93 -6.56 -9.07
C CYS A 47 10.07 -7.92 -8.36
N GLU A 48 10.73 -7.96 -7.20
CA GLU A 48 10.80 -9.14 -6.35
C GLU A 48 9.43 -9.48 -5.75
N ALA A 49 8.70 -8.51 -5.19
CA ALA A 49 7.41 -8.77 -4.57
C ALA A 49 6.34 -9.23 -5.56
N LEU A 50 6.32 -8.67 -6.77
CA LEU A 50 5.31 -8.95 -7.80
C LEU A 50 5.77 -9.97 -8.84
N GLN A 51 7.03 -10.43 -8.77
CA GLN A 51 7.64 -11.33 -9.74
C GLN A 51 7.52 -10.80 -11.19
N ILE A 52 7.83 -9.51 -11.38
CA ILE A 52 7.78 -8.82 -12.68
C ILE A 52 9.15 -8.32 -13.11
N SER A 53 9.36 -8.15 -14.42
CA SER A 53 10.59 -7.58 -14.94
C SER A 53 10.75 -6.09 -14.60
N TYR A 54 11.99 -5.58 -14.67
CA TYR A 54 12.25 -4.15 -14.49
C TYR A 54 11.54 -3.30 -15.56
N GLN A 55 11.48 -3.80 -16.80
CA GLN A 55 10.76 -3.13 -17.88
C GLN A 55 9.27 -3.01 -17.54
N THR A 56 8.66 -4.11 -17.08
CA THR A 56 7.24 -4.15 -16.68
C THR A 56 6.95 -3.16 -15.55
N PHE A 57 7.86 -2.99 -14.58
CA PHE A 57 7.69 -1.95 -13.54
C PHE A 57 7.54 -0.55 -14.14
N TYR A 58 8.42 -0.18 -15.08
CA TYR A 58 8.33 1.13 -15.73
C TYR A 58 7.12 1.27 -16.64
N ASP A 59 6.72 0.19 -17.33
CA ASP A 59 5.48 0.16 -18.13
C ASP A 59 4.25 0.39 -17.26
N VAL A 60 4.18 -0.26 -16.09
CA VAL A 60 3.11 -0.07 -15.11
C VAL A 60 3.02 1.37 -14.64
N LEU A 61 4.14 1.99 -14.25
CA LEU A 61 4.13 3.40 -13.83
C LEU A 61 3.60 4.32 -14.93
N ARG A 62 4.13 4.17 -16.16
CA ARG A 62 3.69 4.98 -17.31
C ARG A 62 2.21 4.78 -17.63
N SER A 63 1.76 3.54 -17.68
CA SER A 63 0.38 3.19 -18.03
C SER A 63 -0.61 3.69 -16.98
N LEU A 64 -0.32 3.51 -15.69
CA LEU A 64 -1.18 4.01 -14.61
C LEU A 64 -1.22 5.54 -14.53
N GLN A 65 -0.13 6.23 -14.88
CA GLN A 65 -0.14 7.69 -15.02
C GLN A 65 -1.00 8.13 -16.21
N ALA A 66 -0.87 7.47 -17.36
CA ALA A 66 -1.66 7.77 -18.56
C ALA A 66 -3.17 7.53 -18.33
N LYS A 67 -3.51 6.56 -17.47
CA LYS A 67 -4.88 6.27 -17.02
C LYS A 67 -5.38 7.20 -15.91
N GLU A 68 -4.59 8.18 -15.48
CA GLU A 68 -4.91 9.12 -14.39
C GLU A 68 -5.28 8.42 -13.07
N ILE A 69 -4.63 7.30 -12.78
CA ILE A 69 -4.80 6.54 -11.52
C ILE A 69 -3.75 6.96 -10.50
N ILE A 70 -2.52 7.20 -10.96
CA ILE A 70 -1.41 7.59 -10.09
C ILE A 70 -0.71 8.85 -10.59
N LYS A 71 -0.05 9.53 -9.66
CA LYS A 71 1.01 10.51 -9.94
C LYS A 71 2.33 9.96 -9.45
N VAL A 72 3.40 10.15 -10.23
CA VAL A 72 4.74 9.69 -9.89
C VAL A 72 5.67 10.90 -9.79
N ASP A 73 6.35 11.04 -8.66
CA ASP A 73 7.36 12.06 -8.41
C ASP A 73 8.73 11.40 -8.22
N LYS A 74 9.70 11.77 -9.06
CA LYS A 74 11.08 11.25 -9.00
C LYS A 74 12.01 12.26 -8.36
N ALA A 75 11.83 12.51 -7.06
CA ALA A 75 12.67 13.43 -6.29
C ALA A 75 14.06 12.83 -5.97
N PHE A 76 14.20 11.50 -6.03
CA PHE A 76 15.44 10.79 -5.69
C PHE A 76 15.89 9.89 -6.84
N TYR A 77 17.20 9.69 -6.96
CA TYR A 77 17.78 8.92 -8.07
C TYR A 77 17.30 7.46 -8.09
N GLY A 78 17.16 6.85 -6.92
CA GLY A 78 16.97 5.42 -6.77
C GLY A 78 15.55 4.97 -6.43
N ASP A 79 14.62 5.88 -6.13
CA ASP A 79 13.24 5.52 -5.79
C ASP A 79 12.23 6.58 -6.24
N TRP A 80 10.95 6.21 -6.16
CA TRP A 80 9.81 7.02 -6.60
C TRP A 80 8.85 7.25 -5.45
N ASP A 81 8.29 8.45 -5.40
CA ASP A 81 7.10 8.72 -4.60
C ASP A 81 5.88 8.57 -5.52
N VAL A 82 4.93 7.74 -5.12
CA VAL A 82 3.74 7.42 -5.94
C VAL A 82 2.49 7.75 -5.17
N THR A 83 1.67 8.64 -5.72
CA THR A 83 0.38 9.01 -5.14
C THR A 83 -0.74 8.32 -5.90
N ILE A 84 -1.59 7.57 -5.20
CA ILE A 84 -2.87 7.09 -5.74
C ILE A 84 -3.83 8.28 -5.76
N LEU A 85 -4.20 8.73 -6.96
CA LEU A 85 -5.04 9.90 -7.13
C LEU A 85 -6.41 9.69 -6.49
N ASP A 86 -6.95 10.76 -5.91
CA ASP A 86 -8.22 10.79 -5.17
C ASP A 86 -8.33 9.85 -3.96
N ASN A 87 -7.21 9.30 -3.47
CA ASN A 87 -7.19 8.40 -2.32
C ASN A 87 -6.81 9.08 -0.98
N SER A 88 -6.86 10.42 -0.89
CA SER A 88 -6.54 11.15 0.35
C SER A 88 -7.64 11.08 1.40
N PHE A 89 -7.31 10.70 2.62
CA PHE A 89 -8.19 10.59 3.79
C PHE A 89 -8.02 11.71 4.82
N GLN A 90 -7.30 12.79 4.47
CA GLN A 90 -7.08 13.92 5.38
C GLN A 90 -8.39 14.59 5.83
N ASN A 91 -9.43 14.55 5.00
CA ASN A 91 -10.75 15.10 5.29
C ASN A 91 -11.69 14.09 5.99
N GLY A 92 -11.15 12.99 6.51
CA GLY A 92 -11.90 11.94 7.19
C GLY A 92 -11.97 10.62 6.44
N ILE A 93 -12.34 9.57 7.17
CA ILE A 93 -12.38 8.19 6.69
C ILE A 93 -13.82 7.81 6.36
N THR A 94 -14.21 7.98 5.10
CA THR A 94 -15.54 7.60 4.60
C THR A 94 -15.44 6.83 3.29
N GLY A 95 -16.21 5.74 3.17
CA GLY A 95 -16.41 5.00 1.92
C GLY A 95 -15.14 4.38 1.30
N TYR A 96 -14.68 3.27 1.85
CA TYR A 96 -13.46 2.58 1.39
C TYR A 96 -13.56 1.06 1.48
N VAL A 97 -12.74 0.37 0.69
CA VAL A 97 -12.42 -1.04 0.84
C VAL A 97 -11.09 -1.17 1.57
N SER A 98 -11.03 -2.08 2.53
CA SER A 98 -9.77 -2.44 3.19
C SER A 98 -8.97 -3.32 2.24
N THR A 99 -7.73 -2.96 1.95
CA THR A 99 -6.78 -3.84 1.25
C THR A 99 -5.94 -4.64 2.24
N GLY A 100 -6.16 -4.45 3.55
CA GLY A 100 -5.47 -5.15 4.61
C GLY A 100 -6.10 -6.46 5.06
N ASP A 101 -7.08 -6.96 4.32
CA ASP A 101 -7.74 -8.22 4.61
C ASP A 101 -6.83 -9.36 4.13
N ASP A 102 -6.72 -10.46 4.90
CA ASP A 102 -5.79 -11.58 4.62
C ASP A 102 -5.99 -12.19 3.23
N LEU A 103 -7.19 -12.03 2.67
CA LEU A 103 -7.51 -12.29 1.28
C LEU A 103 -6.45 -11.76 0.30
N PHE A 104 -5.94 -10.54 0.47
CA PHE A 104 -4.99 -9.93 -0.49
C PHE A 104 -3.57 -10.51 -0.37
N LEU A 105 -3.30 -11.21 0.73
CA LEU A 105 -2.04 -11.89 1.01
C LEU A 105 -2.08 -13.37 0.60
N ASP A 106 -3.26 -13.93 0.36
CA ASP A 106 -3.42 -15.34 0.01
C ASP A 106 -2.81 -15.66 -1.38
N PRO A 107 -1.92 -16.66 -1.49
CA PRO A 107 -1.29 -17.02 -2.76
C PRO A 107 -2.25 -17.39 -3.88
N GLU A 108 -3.42 -17.98 -3.57
CA GLU A 108 -4.43 -18.28 -4.58
C GLU A 108 -5.15 -17.01 -5.05
N PHE A 109 -5.34 -16.02 -4.17
CA PHE A 109 -5.88 -14.73 -4.58
C PHE A 109 -4.88 -13.96 -5.46
N GLN A 110 -3.58 -14.04 -5.17
CA GLN A 110 -2.55 -13.43 -6.00
C GLN A 110 -2.55 -13.98 -7.43
N LYS A 111 -2.92 -15.25 -7.63
CA LYS A 111 -3.06 -15.87 -8.96
C LYS A 111 -4.29 -15.37 -9.75
N CYS A 112 -5.27 -14.74 -9.11
CA CYS A 112 -6.43 -14.16 -9.78
C CYS A 112 -6.03 -13.13 -10.84
N GLY A 113 -6.82 -13.03 -11.91
CA GLY A 113 -6.69 -11.99 -12.92
C GLY A 113 -7.17 -10.62 -12.42
N PRO A 114 -6.90 -9.53 -13.17
CA PRO A 114 -7.23 -8.18 -12.74
C PRO A 114 -8.74 -7.98 -12.54
N GLN A 115 -9.58 -8.47 -13.46
CA GLN A 115 -11.04 -8.37 -13.34
C GLN A 115 -11.60 -9.19 -12.16
N GLU A 116 -10.97 -10.34 -11.85
CA GLU A 116 -11.35 -11.16 -10.69
C GLU A 116 -11.07 -10.42 -9.38
N LYS A 117 -9.91 -9.75 -9.28
CA LYS A 117 -9.51 -8.93 -8.13
C LYS A 117 -10.41 -7.70 -7.98
N LEU A 118 -10.74 -7.03 -9.09
CA LEU A 118 -11.68 -5.91 -9.11
C LEU A 118 -13.09 -6.33 -8.68
N LEU A 119 -13.57 -7.49 -9.14
CA LEU A 119 -14.86 -8.03 -8.73
C LEU A 119 -14.90 -8.35 -7.24
N ALA A 120 -13.81 -8.90 -6.69
CA ALA A 120 -13.69 -9.13 -5.25
C ALA A 120 -13.75 -7.82 -4.44
N LEU A 121 -13.02 -6.78 -4.86
CA LEU A 121 -13.07 -5.46 -4.24
C LEU A 121 -14.49 -4.86 -4.28
N GLU A 122 -15.19 -5.00 -5.40
CA GLU A 122 -16.58 -4.55 -5.53
C GLU A 122 -17.52 -5.32 -4.59
N PHE A 123 -17.36 -6.64 -4.45
CA PHE A 123 -18.13 -7.42 -3.48
C PHE A 123 -17.87 -6.98 -2.04
N LEU A 124 -16.61 -6.69 -1.68
CA LEU A 124 -16.25 -6.13 -0.37
C LEU A 124 -16.90 -4.76 -0.15
N LYS A 125 -16.85 -3.87 -1.15
CA LYS A 125 -17.50 -2.55 -1.13
C LYS A 125 -18.99 -2.67 -0.83
N ILE A 126 -19.70 -3.52 -1.57
CA ILE A 126 -21.16 -3.67 -1.43
C ILE A 126 -21.51 -4.34 -0.10
N ALA A 127 -20.80 -5.39 0.29
CA ALA A 127 -21.06 -6.12 1.53
C ALA A 127 -20.81 -5.28 2.78
N LYS A 128 -19.83 -4.36 2.77
CA LYS A 128 -19.53 -3.47 3.91
C LYS A 128 -20.58 -2.39 4.17
N ASN A 129 -21.51 -2.15 3.24
CA ASN A 129 -22.61 -1.21 3.51
C ASN A 129 -23.52 -1.78 4.62
N PRO A 130 -23.68 -1.10 5.77
CA PRO A 130 -24.48 -1.59 6.90
C PRO A 130 -25.93 -1.94 6.49
N SER A 131 -26.51 -1.18 5.57
CA SER A 131 -27.87 -1.41 5.06
C SER A 131 -28.02 -2.74 4.31
N ASN A 132 -26.91 -3.34 3.87
CA ASN A 132 -26.90 -4.63 3.18
C ASN A 132 -26.73 -5.82 4.14
N GLY A 133 -26.55 -5.59 5.44
CA GLY A 133 -26.40 -6.66 6.44
C GLY A 133 -25.21 -7.59 6.15
N GLY A 134 -24.10 -7.04 5.65
CA GLY A 134 -22.87 -7.80 5.41
C GLY A 134 -22.84 -8.65 4.13
N LYS A 135 -23.80 -8.49 3.22
CA LYS A 135 -23.94 -9.35 2.04
C LYS A 135 -24.44 -8.61 0.80
N TYR A 136 -23.91 -8.98 -0.35
CA TYR A 136 -24.44 -8.54 -1.64
C TYR A 136 -25.57 -9.48 -2.08
N ARG A 137 -26.76 -8.92 -2.33
CA ARG A 137 -27.94 -9.61 -2.85
C ARG A 137 -28.20 -9.16 -4.27
N ILE A 138 -28.18 -10.08 -5.23
CA ILE A 138 -28.44 -9.76 -6.64
C ILE A 138 -28.95 -10.98 -7.40
N GLY A 139 -29.95 -10.79 -8.26
CA GLY A 139 -30.43 -11.85 -9.16
C GLY A 139 -29.32 -12.38 -10.06
N LYS A 140 -29.28 -13.69 -10.28
CA LYS A 140 -28.25 -14.37 -11.08
C LYS A 140 -28.03 -13.71 -12.43
N GLU A 141 -29.09 -13.55 -13.23
CA GLU A 141 -28.97 -12.96 -14.56
C GLU A 141 -28.52 -11.49 -14.50
N LYS A 142 -29.03 -10.72 -13.53
CA LYS A 142 -28.64 -9.32 -13.32
C LYS A 142 -27.15 -9.20 -12.96
N LEU A 143 -26.61 -10.11 -12.15
CA LEU A 143 -25.18 -10.15 -11.82
C LEU A 143 -24.37 -10.41 -13.08
N LEU A 144 -24.72 -11.46 -13.82
CA LEU A 144 -23.97 -11.88 -15.01
C LEU A 144 -23.99 -10.79 -16.09
N GLU A 145 -25.11 -10.09 -16.26
CA GLU A 145 -25.21 -8.96 -17.20
C GLU A 145 -24.47 -7.71 -16.71
N LYS A 146 -24.59 -7.34 -15.44
CA LYS A 146 -23.91 -6.16 -14.87
C LYS A 146 -22.40 -6.28 -15.07
N TYR A 147 -21.81 -7.38 -14.62
CA TYR A 147 -20.35 -7.56 -14.68
C TYR A 147 -19.86 -8.02 -16.04
N GLY A 148 -20.68 -8.72 -16.82
CA GLY A 148 -20.38 -9.03 -18.21
C GLY A 148 -20.24 -7.76 -19.06
N LYS A 149 -21.15 -6.80 -18.89
CA LYS A 149 -21.06 -5.48 -19.55
C LYS A 149 -19.88 -4.67 -19.00
N LEU A 150 -19.71 -4.60 -17.68
CA LEU A 150 -18.65 -3.80 -17.05
C LEU A 150 -17.25 -4.22 -17.50
N PHE A 151 -16.99 -5.53 -17.58
CA PHE A 151 -15.70 -6.07 -17.97
C PHE A 151 -15.59 -6.42 -19.46
N SER A 152 -16.66 -6.17 -20.24
CA SER A 152 -16.74 -6.57 -21.65
C SER A 152 -16.44 -8.06 -21.88
N VAL A 153 -16.99 -8.94 -21.04
CA VAL A 153 -16.82 -10.39 -21.11
C VAL A 153 -18.15 -11.14 -21.11
N THR A 154 -18.15 -12.38 -21.56
CA THR A 154 -19.36 -13.21 -21.61
C THR A 154 -19.82 -13.65 -20.22
N LYS A 155 -21.11 -13.99 -20.09
CA LYS A 155 -21.69 -14.57 -18.86
C LYS A 155 -20.89 -15.78 -18.37
N ARG A 156 -20.37 -16.61 -19.29
CA ARG A 156 -19.52 -17.78 -18.99
C ARG A 156 -18.22 -17.39 -18.28
N ILE A 157 -17.61 -16.28 -18.67
CA ILE A 157 -16.38 -15.78 -18.03
C ILE A 157 -16.68 -15.28 -16.62
N ILE A 158 -17.78 -14.55 -16.41
CA ILE A 158 -18.19 -14.13 -15.06
C ILE A 158 -18.44 -15.33 -14.15
N LEU A 159 -19.06 -16.41 -14.64
CA LEU A 159 -19.22 -17.65 -13.86
C LEU A 159 -17.86 -18.27 -13.45
N ARG A 160 -16.83 -18.18 -14.31
CA ARG A 160 -15.47 -18.63 -13.96
C ARG A 160 -14.86 -17.74 -12.88
N TYR A 161 -15.05 -16.42 -12.95
CA TYR A 161 -14.59 -15.51 -11.90
C TYR A 161 -15.25 -15.85 -10.56
N LEU A 162 -16.57 -16.02 -10.54
CA LEU A 162 -17.31 -16.44 -9.34
C LEU A 162 -16.78 -17.76 -8.80
N HIS A 163 -16.54 -18.76 -9.66
CA HIS A 163 -15.99 -20.05 -9.25
C HIS A 163 -14.64 -19.91 -8.53
N ARG A 164 -13.72 -19.09 -9.05
CA ARG A 164 -12.44 -18.83 -8.38
C ARG A 164 -12.62 -18.09 -7.05
N LEU A 165 -13.56 -17.14 -7.01
CA LEU A 165 -13.82 -16.35 -5.82
C LEU A 165 -14.58 -17.10 -4.71
N LYS A 166 -15.13 -18.31 -4.96
CA LYS A 166 -15.83 -19.11 -3.93
C LYS A 166 -14.99 -19.48 -2.70
N ARG A 167 -13.65 -19.54 -2.84
CA ARG A 167 -12.75 -19.73 -1.69
C ARG A 167 -12.84 -18.54 -0.73
N PHE A 168 -12.89 -17.34 -1.29
CA PHE A 168 -12.77 -16.06 -0.60
C PHE A 168 -14.11 -15.47 -0.16
N PHE A 169 -15.21 -15.91 -0.77
CA PHE A 169 -16.56 -15.45 -0.48
C PHE A 169 -17.48 -16.64 -0.28
N VAL A 170 -18.32 -16.56 0.75
CA VAL A 170 -19.45 -17.49 0.89
C VAL A 170 -20.52 -17.06 -0.10
N MET A 171 -20.78 -17.90 -1.09
CA MET A 171 -21.75 -17.66 -2.16
C MET A 171 -22.83 -18.74 -2.16
N SER A 172 -24.08 -18.34 -1.89
CA SER A 172 -25.25 -19.21 -2.04
C SER A 172 -26.22 -18.64 -3.06
N ILE A 173 -27.07 -19.52 -3.62
CA ILE A 173 -28.15 -19.15 -4.53
C ILE A 173 -29.45 -19.68 -3.93
N THR A 174 -30.43 -18.80 -3.74
CA THR A 174 -31.78 -19.15 -3.30
C THR A 174 -32.76 -18.42 -4.20
N GLU A 175 -33.69 -19.13 -4.83
CA GLU A 175 -34.70 -18.57 -5.74
C GLU A 175 -34.08 -17.69 -6.85
N GLY A 176 -32.95 -18.14 -7.41
CA GLY A 176 -32.25 -17.39 -8.47
C GLY A 176 -31.53 -16.13 -8.01
N ILE A 177 -31.46 -15.84 -6.70
CA ILE A 177 -30.74 -14.71 -6.12
C ILE A 177 -29.42 -15.19 -5.52
N TYR A 178 -28.32 -14.55 -5.90
CA TYR A 178 -27.03 -14.69 -5.23
C TYR A 178 -27.03 -13.95 -3.91
N TYR A 179 -26.49 -14.62 -2.89
CA TYR A 179 -26.10 -14.06 -1.62
C TYR A 179 -24.59 -14.23 -1.47
N ILE A 180 -23.85 -13.12 -1.57
CA ILE A 180 -22.38 -13.13 -1.56
C ILE A 180 -21.92 -12.35 -0.34
N ARG A 181 -21.18 -13.00 0.54
CA ARG A 181 -20.56 -12.34 1.71
C ARG A 181 -19.07 -12.68 1.79
N PRO A 182 -18.24 -11.79 2.32
CA PRO A 182 -16.84 -12.10 2.57
C PRO A 182 -16.76 -13.34 3.47
N ASN A 183 -15.84 -14.25 3.16
CA ASN A 183 -15.58 -15.38 4.03
C ASN A 183 -14.82 -14.88 5.27
N ALA A 184 -15.39 -15.12 6.45
CA ALA A 184 -14.84 -14.63 7.72
C ALA A 184 -13.42 -15.14 8.00
N HIS A 185 -13.02 -16.30 7.42
CA HIS A 185 -11.65 -16.80 7.52
C HIS A 185 -10.60 -15.82 6.97
N PHE A 186 -10.99 -14.99 6.01
CA PHE A 186 -10.12 -13.98 5.39
C PHE A 186 -10.42 -12.55 5.85
N ALA A 187 -11.40 -12.39 6.74
CA ALA A 187 -11.66 -11.15 7.44
C ALA A 187 -10.83 -11.16 8.72
N GLU A 188 -10.06 -10.08 8.96
CA GLU A 188 -9.06 -9.93 10.03
C GLU A 188 -7.65 -10.49 9.70
N LYS A 189 -6.64 -9.80 10.25
CA LYS A 189 -5.22 -10.13 10.09
C LYS A 189 -4.84 -11.26 11.04
N ASN A 190 -4.87 -12.49 10.57
CA ASN A 190 -4.52 -13.65 11.39
C ASN A 190 -3.06 -14.10 11.20
N SER A 191 -2.27 -13.46 10.33
CA SER A 191 -0.92 -13.94 10.04
C SER A 191 0.13 -12.83 9.82
N GLY A 192 0.73 -12.34 10.93
CA GLY A 192 2.05 -11.71 10.89
C GLY A 192 2.12 -10.24 11.33
N LYS A 193 3.00 -9.47 10.66
CA LYS A 193 3.30 -8.06 10.99
C LYS A 193 2.08 -7.18 10.77
N THR A 194 1.84 -6.28 11.72
CA THR A 194 0.83 -5.22 11.60
C THR A 194 1.15 -4.24 10.47
N ASP A 195 0.15 -3.52 9.99
CA ASP A 195 0.28 -2.48 8.94
C ASP A 195 1.34 -1.46 9.29
N THR A 196 1.35 -1.12 10.57
CA THR A 196 2.27 -0.17 11.14
C THR A 196 3.69 -0.70 11.10
N GLU A 197 3.92 -1.99 11.36
CA GLU A 197 5.24 -2.61 11.25
C GLU A 197 5.71 -2.68 9.79
N LEU A 198 4.85 -3.11 8.86
CA LEU A 198 5.18 -3.13 7.42
C LEU A 198 5.52 -1.73 6.90
N LEU A 199 4.75 -0.72 7.29
CA LEU A 199 5.01 0.67 6.95
C LEU A 199 6.35 1.14 7.53
N ARG A 200 6.64 0.86 8.80
CA ARG A 200 7.89 1.27 9.46
C ARG A 200 9.11 0.62 8.83
N GLU A 201 9.03 -0.66 8.47
CA GLU A 201 10.12 -1.34 7.76
C GLU A 201 10.37 -0.75 6.37
N HIS A 202 9.29 -0.45 5.65
CA HIS A 202 9.36 0.28 4.37
C HIS A 202 10.02 1.65 4.54
N VAL A 203 9.58 2.42 5.54
CA VAL A 203 10.15 3.74 5.90
C VAL A 203 11.63 3.65 6.18
N ASN A 204 12.03 2.74 7.06
CA ASN A 204 13.43 2.56 7.42
C ASN A 204 14.28 2.27 6.17
N ARG A 205 13.84 1.35 5.31
CA ARG A 205 14.56 1.01 4.07
C ARG A 205 14.71 2.21 3.14
N PHE A 206 13.63 2.94 2.85
CA PHE A 206 13.75 4.05 1.89
C PHE A 206 14.51 5.24 2.47
N VAL A 207 14.36 5.56 3.75
CA VAL A 207 15.10 6.66 4.39
C VAL A 207 16.60 6.38 4.37
N LEU A 208 17.02 5.16 4.73
CA LEU A 208 18.41 4.77 4.69
C LEU A 208 18.96 4.80 3.24
N ARG A 209 18.19 4.31 2.27
CA ARG A 209 18.56 4.34 0.85
C ARG A 209 18.73 5.75 0.30
N ARG A 210 17.78 6.66 0.57
CA ARG A 210 17.85 8.08 0.15
C ARG A 210 19.08 8.79 0.71
N ASN A 211 19.48 8.42 1.92
CA ASN A 211 20.69 8.92 2.57
C ASN A 211 21.97 8.14 2.20
N ARG A 212 21.87 7.11 1.35
CA ARG A 212 22.96 6.19 0.97
C ARG A 212 23.64 5.57 2.18
N ALA A 213 22.90 5.41 3.29
CA ALA A 213 23.43 4.85 4.52
C ALA A 213 23.82 3.39 4.30
N THR A 214 25.00 3.00 4.77
CA THR A 214 25.43 1.60 4.83
C THR A 214 25.16 1.07 6.23
N TYR A 215 24.72 -0.17 6.38
CA TYR A 215 24.38 -0.73 7.69
C TYR A 215 24.50 -2.25 7.71
N THR A 216 24.71 -2.84 8.88
CA THR A 216 24.46 -4.29 9.09
C THR A 216 22.97 -4.51 9.37
N GLU A 217 22.51 -5.74 9.17
CA GLU A 217 21.13 -6.12 9.50
C GLU A 217 20.73 -5.72 10.93
N LYS A 218 21.63 -5.90 11.90
CA LYS A 218 21.44 -5.48 13.29
C LYS A 218 21.19 -3.98 13.42
N GLU A 219 22.02 -3.15 12.80
CA GLU A 219 21.87 -1.69 12.84
C GLU A 219 20.57 -1.23 12.15
N GLY A 220 20.23 -1.86 11.02
CA GLY A 220 18.97 -1.59 10.33
C GLY A 220 17.75 -1.92 11.18
N LYS A 221 17.77 -3.05 11.90
CA LYS A 221 16.73 -3.44 12.86
C LYS A 221 16.66 -2.47 14.05
N GLU A 222 17.80 -2.06 14.61
CA GLU A 222 17.85 -1.06 15.69
C GLU A 222 17.28 0.29 15.27
N ALA A 223 17.60 0.77 14.06
CA ALA A 223 17.04 2.01 13.53
C ALA A 223 15.52 1.90 13.27
N SER A 224 15.05 0.77 12.75
CA SER A 224 13.61 0.52 12.56
C SER A 224 12.82 0.59 13.88
N LYS A 225 13.41 0.08 14.98
CA LYS A 225 12.79 0.16 16.32
C LYS A 225 12.53 1.59 16.79
N LEU A 226 13.31 2.58 16.35
CA LEU A 226 13.09 3.98 16.70
C LEU A 226 11.75 4.49 16.15
N LEU A 227 11.37 4.09 14.94
CA LEU A 227 10.06 4.44 14.37
C LEU A 227 8.90 3.84 15.17
N THR A 228 9.12 2.71 15.83
CA THR A 228 8.14 2.12 16.77
C THR A 228 8.13 2.87 18.09
N GLN A 229 9.30 3.15 18.66
CA GLN A 229 9.45 3.80 19.96
C GLN A 229 8.84 5.20 20.00
N TYR A 230 9.00 5.97 18.92
CA TYR A 230 8.53 7.35 18.82
C TYR A 230 7.15 7.51 18.17
N ALA A 231 6.50 6.41 17.81
CA ALA A 231 5.13 6.47 17.31
C ALA A 231 4.18 6.99 18.39
N GLY A 232 3.31 7.92 18.03
CA GLY A 232 2.38 8.57 18.95
C GLY A 232 3.00 9.67 19.83
N GLN A 233 4.32 9.85 19.80
CA GLN A 233 5.00 10.99 20.44
C GLN A 233 5.06 12.23 19.53
N VAL A 234 4.61 12.09 18.29
CA VAL A 234 4.49 13.17 17.31
C VAL A 234 3.09 13.13 16.69
N PRO A 235 2.60 14.24 16.11
CA PRO A 235 1.20 14.37 15.69
C PRO A 235 0.76 13.32 14.67
N ASP A 236 1.68 12.92 13.78
CA ASP A 236 1.39 12.03 12.68
C ASP A 236 2.65 11.30 12.17
N ASN A 237 2.44 10.23 11.40
CA ASN A 237 3.53 9.43 10.84
C ASN A 237 4.41 10.20 9.85
N ARG A 238 3.86 11.16 9.11
CA ARG A 238 4.62 11.94 8.13
C ARG A 238 5.63 12.84 8.83
N THR A 239 5.24 13.44 9.96
CA THR A 239 6.12 14.17 10.86
C THR A 239 7.22 13.25 11.39
N LEU A 240 6.88 12.04 11.87
CA LEU A 240 7.89 11.07 12.34
C LEU A 240 8.90 10.70 11.24
N ILE A 241 8.41 10.39 10.04
CA ILE A 241 9.25 10.03 8.88
C ILE A 241 10.20 11.17 8.53
N ARG A 242 9.70 12.42 8.52
CA ARG A 242 10.51 13.61 8.25
C ARG A 242 11.63 13.76 9.29
N LEU A 243 11.30 13.72 10.58
CA LEU A 243 12.28 13.89 11.66
C LEU A 243 13.32 12.75 11.67
N PHE A 244 12.88 11.52 11.42
CA PHE A 244 13.79 10.37 11.30
C PHE A 244 14.74 10.53 10.11
N SER A 245 14.23 10.94 8.95
CA SER A 245 15.05 11.21 7.76
C SER A 245 16.07 12.31 8.01
N GLU A 246 15.67 13.40 8.65
CA GLU A 246 16.57 14.48 9.06
C GLU A 246 17.64 14.00 10.04
N ALA A 247 17.28 13.20 11.05
CA ALA A 247 18.22 12.66 12.03
C ALA A 247 19.26 11.73 11.37
N VAL A 248 18.85 10.89 10.42
CA VAL A 248 19.79 10.04 9.64
C VAL A 248 20.73 10.90 8.81
N LEU A 249 20.21 11.90 8.10
CA LEU A 249 21.02 12.80 7.27
C LEU A 249 22.03 13.60 8.10
N GLU A 250 21.58 14.13 9.23
CA GLU A 250 22.40 14.92 10.14
C GLU A 250 23.49 14.07 10.81
N SER A 251 23.16 12.85 11.24
CA SER A 251 24.13 11.87 11.74
C SER A 251 25.28 11.64 10.74
N ILE A 252 24.96 11.49 9.46
CA ILE A 252 25.95 11.35 8.39
C ILE A 252 26.74 12.66 8.19
N ARG A 253 26.08 13.82 8.18
CA ARG A 253 26.75 15.12 7.98
C ARG A 253 27.76 15.42 9.09
N ILE A 254 27.37 15.26 10.36
CA ILE A 254 28.23 15.52 11.52
C ILE A 254 29.46 14.63 11.48
N ARG A 255 29.31 13.33 11.18
CA ARG A 255 30.45 12.41 11.06
C ARG A 255 31.45 12.82 9.97
N ASN A 256 30.95 13.45 8.92
CA ASN A 256 31.76 13.84 7.76
C ASN A 256 32.09 15.35 7.76
N ALA A 257 31.98 16.00 8.92
CA ALA A 257 32.37 17.40 9.08
C ALA A 257 33.82 17.61 8.60
N GLY A 258 34.03 18.65 7.79
CA GLY A 258 35.34 18.93 7.17
C GLY A 258 35.65 18.16 5.88
N ILE A 259 34.90 17.12 5.51
CA ILE A 259 35.13 16.36 4.27
C ILE A 259 34.33 16.97 3.12
N ARG A 260 34.98 17.77 2.27
CA ARG A 260 34.34 18.42 1.11
C ARG A 260 33.86 17.41 0.06
N ASN A 261 34.65 16.38 -0.22
CA ASN A 261 34.32 15.37 -1.23
C ASN A 261 33.32 14.34 -0.66
N ARG A 262 32.05 14.43 -1.12
CA ARG A 262 30.97 13.52 -0.71
C ARG A 262 31.23 12.05 -1.03
N TYR A 263 32.05 11.71 -2.03
CA TYR A 263 32.38 10.32 -2.33
C TYR A 263 33.20 9.65 -1.22
N LYS A 264 33.95 10.44 -0.45
CA LYS A 264 34.75 9.96 0.69
C LYS A 264 33.96 9.89 2.01
N TRP A 265 32.68 10.25 2.00
CA TRP A 265 31.89 10.25 3.24
C TRP A 265 31.70 8.83 3.78
N ASN A 266 31.97 8.67 5.08
CA ASN A 266 31.56 7.51 5.86
C ASN A 266 30.04 7.57 6.08
N ARG A 267 29.32 6.66 5.43
CA ARG A 267 27.86 6.57 5.48
C ARG A 267 27.35 5.45 6.39
N ARG A 268 28.22 4.87 7.22
CA ARG A 268 27.84 3.78 8.12
C ARG A 268 26.85 4.28 9.16
N LEU A 269 25.68 3.66 9.24
CA LEU A 269 24.63 3.99 10.18
C LEU A 269 25.14 3.81 11.63
N ASN A 270 24.77 4.74 12.51
CA ASN A 270 24.94 4.58 13.96
C ASN A 270 23.59 4.81 14.63
N PRO A 271 22.85 3.73 14.94
CA PRO A 271 21.51 3.83 15.51
C PRO A 271 21.46 4.63 16.81
N LYS A 272 22.48 4.51 17.69
CA LYS A 272 22.54 5.27 18.96
C LYS A 272 22.63 6.78 18.72
N PHE A 273 23.41 7.20 17.72
CA PHE A 273 23.53 8.62 17.39
C PHE A 273 22.28 9.15 16.69
N VAL A 274 21.69 8.37 15.77
CA VAL A 274 20.40 8.71 15.15
C VAL A 274 19.30 8.84 16.21
N HIS A 275 19.26 7.95 17.20
CA HIS A 275 18.31 8.01 18.31
C HIS A 275 18.43 9.32 19.09
N ARG A 276 19.65 9.74 19.45
CA ARG A 276 19.88 11.01 20.15
C ARG A 276 19.38 12.21 19.34
N LEU A 277 19.77 12.29 18.05
CA LEU A 277 19.33 13.38 17.18
C LEU A 277 17.81 13.39 16.97
N LEU A 278 17.19 12.21 16.87
CA LEU A 278 15.74 12.09 16.76
C LEU A 278 15.04 12.59 18.03
N GLN A 279 15.55 12.25 19.23
CA GLN A 279 15.04 12.76 20.50
C GLN A 279 15.08 14.29 20.54
N GLU A 280 16.25 14.88 20.25
CA GLU A 280 16.44 16.33 20.23
C GLU A 280 15.44 17.00 19.27
N LYS A 281 15.27 16.45 18.06
CA LYS A 281 14.33 16.97 17.06
C LYS A 281 12.87 16.88 17.46
N ILE A 282 12.49 15.82 18.18
CA ILE A 282 11.13 15.62 18.70
C ILE A 282 10.85 16.60 19.84
N LEU A 283 11.78 16.76 20.79
CA LEU A 283 11.66 17.71 21.90
C LEU A 283 11.56 19.16 21.41
N ASN A 284 12.28 19.50 20.34
CA ASN A 284 12.28 20.84 19.75
C ASN A 284 11.08 21.11 18.81
N GLN A 285 10.09 20.22 18.71
CA GLN A 285 8.88 20.51 17.93
C GLN A 285 8.03 21.57 18.65
N PRO A 286 7.54 22.62 17.94
CA PRO A 286 6.75 23.70 18.54
C PRO A 286 5.50 23.23 19.28
N GLN A 287 4.96 22.06 18.90
CA GLN A 287 3.74 21.48 19.49
C GLN A 287 4.00 20.72 20.80
N MET A 288 5.27 20.46 21.15
CA MET A 288 5.69 19.82 22.40
C MET A 288 6.31 20.81 23.40
N ALA A 289 6.51 22.06 22.99
CA ALA A 289 6.81 23.16 23.89
C ALA A 289 5.51 23.56 24.62
N LYS A 290 5.19 22.84 25.68
CA LYS A 290 4.33 23.34 26.76
C LYS A 290 5.20 24.00 27.81
#